data_AF-A0A0R1K8F6-F1
#
_entry.id   AF-A0A0R1K8F6-F1
#
_cell.length_a   1.000
_cell.length_b   1.000
_cell.length_c   1.000
_cell.angle_alpha   90.00
_cell.angle_beta   90.00
_cell.angle_gamma   90.00
#
_symmetry.space_group_name_H-M   'P 1'
#
loop_
_entity.id
_entity.type
_entity.pdbx_description
1 polymer ?
#
loop_
_entity_poly.entity_id
_entity_poly.type
_entity_poly.pdbx_seq_one_letter_code
_entity_poly.pdbx_strand_id
1 'polypeptide(L)'
;MKLNKILLIPTIAILAFFLSSTQSQAKSYQIGNEQVPANKLYKFKYYQAIHSTKVRVQFEDGGHQFIKIPKGTILQGFKDNHTITLSLPLLNYSLYNKNRPHNRPYDFISSQISNHPQNFKRVSRPAYMPAYSSGLLFQGKMLANAQRRDTTLFHISTNGYVEYRKYSSGSQYKPKDKPTHQVKIQRTKVYGNTRELFLNKKFKGLSFKKVTQHGKVQYRLDVINLHQPFMTEGQSDDDVPSMYYSNYLVGGRKMYTEIANSELM
;
A
#
# COMPACT_ATOMS: atom_id res chain seq x y z
N MET A 1 -24.67 87.00 -7.94
CA MET A 1 -25.81 86.82 -7.01
C MET A 1 -25.78 85.38 -6.51
N LYS A 2 -26.15 85.16 -5.24
CA LYS A 2 -25.73 84.06 -4.34
C LYS A 2 -25.86 82.61 -4.86
N LEU A 3 -24.85 81.81 -4.50
CA LEU A 3 -24.76 80.34 -4.58
C LEU A 3 -25.96 79.65 -3.91
N ASN A 4 -26.52 78.64 -4.58
CA ASN A 4 -27.13 77.48 -3.91
C ASN A 4 -26.29 76.24 -4.20
N LYS A 5 -25.62 75.72 -3.17
CA LYS A 5 -24.89 74.45 -3.21
C LYS A 5 -25.91 73.31 -3.14
N ILE A 6 -26.07 72.57 -4.24
CA ILE A 6 -26.80 71.30 -4.24
C ILE A 6 -25.81 70.20 -3.81
N LEU A 7 -26.12 69.58 -2.68
CA LEU A 7 -25.39 68.47 -2.10
C LEU A 7 -25.75 67.19 -2.89
N LEU A 8 -24.85 66.72 -3.76
CA LEU A 8 -24.96 65.41 -4.41
C LEU A 8 -24.45 64.33 -3.45
N ILE A 9 -25.37 63.51 -2.95
CA ILE A 9 -25.07 62.29 -2.20
C ILE A 9 -24.70 61.22 -3.23
N PRO A 10 -23.49 60.62 -3.20
CA PRO A 10 -23.18 59.48 -4.05
C PRO A 10 -23.90 58.23 -3.52
N THR A 11 -24.80 57.69 -4.33
CA THR A 11 -25.41 56.37 -4.12
C THR A 11 -24.33 55.31 -4.21
N ILE A 12 -23.96 54.72 -3.07
CA ILE A 12 -23.06 53.56 -3.01
C ILE A 12 -23.87 52.35 -3.48
N ALA A 13 -23.63 51.92 -4.72
CA ALA A 13 -24.11 50.64 -5.22
C ALA A 13 -23.31 49.52 -4.52
N ILE A 14 -23.95 48.85 -3.56
CA ILE A 14 -23.41 47.64 -2.94
C ILE A 14 -23.52 46.52 -3.99
N LEU A 15 -22.44 46.29 -4.74
CA LEU A 15 -22.29 45.06 -5.51
C LEU A 15 -22.11 43.91 -4.51
N ALA A 16 -23.18 43.14 -4.31
CA ALA A 16 -23.12 41.84 -3.66
C ALA A 16 -22.29 40.90 -4.53
N PHE A 17 -21.00 40.77 -4.20
CA PHE A 17 -20.18 39.66 -4.67
C PHE A 17 -20.75 38.36 -4.08
N PHE A 18 -21.56 37.66 -4.86
CA PHE A 18 -21.84 36.25 -4.60
C PHE A 18 -20.52 35.50 -4.75
N LEU A 19 -19.83 35.28 -3.64
CA LEU A 19 -18.78 34.27 -3.51
C LEU A 19 -19.47 32.91 -3.64
N SER A 20 -19.69 32.47 -4.87
CA SER A 20 -19.96 31.06 -5.14
C SER A 20 -18.71 30.28 -4.74
N SER A 21 -18.75 29.71 -3.54
CA SER A 21 -17.78 28.71 -3.12
C SER A 21 -17.87 27.56 -4.14
N THR A 22 -16.96 27.52 -5.10
CA THR A 22 -16.74 26.32 -5.89
C THR A 22 -16.34 25.23 -4.92
N GLN A 23 -17.29 24.38 -4.53
CA GLN A 23 -16.98 23.11 -3.88
C GLN A 23 -16.02 22.40 -4.82
N SER A 24 -14.74 22.30 -4.41
CA SER A 24 -13.75 21.52 -5.13
C SER A 24 -14.33 20.11 -5.32
N GLN A 25 -14.69 19.77 -6.55
CA GLN A 25 -15.20 18.45 -6.87
C GLN A 25 -14.21 17.41 -6.35
N ALA A 26 -14.69 16.48 -5.53
CA ALA A 26 -13.84 15.44 -4.99
C ALA A 26 -13.24 14.63 -6.15
N LYS A 27 -11.92 14.47 -6.18
CA LYS A 27 -11.21 13.73 -7.23
C LYS A 27 -11.82 12.33 -7.38
N SER A 28 -12.14 11.90 -8.60
CA SER A 28 -12.57 10.54 -8.93
C SER A 28 -11.67 9.93 -10.01
N TYR A 29 -11.79 8.61 -10.19
CA TYR A 29 -11.08 7.85 -11.21
C TYR A 29 -12.06 6.92 -11.93
N GLN A 30 -12.01 6.87 -13.25
CA GLN A 30 -12.70 5.84 -14.02
C GLN A 30 -11.94 4.51 -13.84
N ILE A 31 -12.60 3.48 -13.33
CA ILE A 31 -12.05 2.13 -13.18
C ILE A 31 -13.04 1.14 -13.79
N GLY A 32 -12.69 0.55 -14.93
CA GLY A 32 -13.66 -0.19 -15.73
C GLY A 32 -14.83 0.73 -16.13
N ASN A 33 -16.05 0.28 -15.84
CA ASN A 33 -17.27 1.03 -16.13
C ASN A 33 -17.73 1.96 -14.99
N GLU A 34 -16.97 2.03 -13.90
CA GLU A 34 -17.36 2.77 -12.70
C GLU A 34 -16.52 4.03 -12.45
N GLN A 35 -17.16 5.04 -11.88
CA GLN A 35 -16.50 6.22 -11.32
C GLN A 35 -16.22 6.02 -9.84
N VAL A 36 -14.96 5.79 -9.49
CA VAL A 36 -14.54 5.53 -8.12
C VAL A 36 -13.98 6.80 -7.48
N PRO A 37 -14.60 7.33 -6.41
CA PRO A 37 -14.09 8.50 -5.71
C PRO A 37 -12.73 8.22 -5.04
N ALA A 38 -11.80 9.18 -5.06
CA ALA A 38 -10.45 9.01 -4.53
C ALA A 38 -10.38 8.78 -3.00
N ASN A 39 -11.45 9.05 -2.27
CA ASN A 39 -11.57 8.71 -0.85
C ASN A 39 -11.93 7.24 -0.60
N LYS A 40 -12.41 6.52 -1.62
CA LYS A 40 -12.69 5.08 -1.57
C LYS A 40 -11.47 4.21 -1.88
N LEU A 41 -10.44 4.78 -2.51
CA LEU A 41 -9.16 4.09 -2.67
C LEU A 41 -8.43 3.92 -1.34
N TYR A 42 -7.70 2.82 -1.18
CA TYR A 42 -7.00 2.48 0.06
C TYR A 42 -5.99 3.54 0.50
N LYS A 43 -6.18 4.08 1.72
CA LYS A 43 -5.27 5.07 2.32
C LYS A 43 -4.57 4.49 3.54
N PHE A 44 -3.51 3.75 3.28
CA PHE A 44 -2.69 3.15 4.33
C PHE A 44 -1.95 4.19 5.17
N LYS A 45 -1.99 4.02 6.50
CA LYS A 45 -1.18 4.79 7.44
C LYS A 45 0.07 3.98 7.82
N TYR A 46 1.19 4.68 7.96
CA TYR A 46 2.48 4.07 8.28
C TYR A 46 3.00 4.60 9.60
N TYR A 47 3.65 3.71 10.35
CA TYR A 47 4.21 4.00 11.66
C TYR A 47 5.62 3.43 11.77
N GLN A 48 6.52 4.20 12.36
CA GLN A 48 7.87 3.75 12.68
C GLN A 48 7.97 3.40 14.16
N ALA A 49 8.50 2.21 14.46
CA ALA A 49 8.84 1.83 15.83
C ALA A 49 9.99 2.70 16.33
N ILE A 50 9.77 3.49 17.37
CA ILE A 50 10.82 4.34 17.99
C ILE A 50 11.59 3.60 19.10
N HIS A 51 11.01 2.52 19.61
CA HIS A 51 11.64 1.56 20.51
C HIS A 51 11.50 0.13 19.97
N SER A 52 12.40 -0.77 20.37
CA SER A 52 12.19 -2.18 20.07
C SER A 52 10.99 -2.69 20.87
N THR A 53 10.00 -3.25 20.19
CA THR A 53 8.69 -3.56 20.78
C THR A 53 8.30 -4.99 20.47
N LYS A 54 7.77 -5.72 21.46
CA LYS A 54 7.16 -7.02 21.23
C LYS A 54 5.72 -6.82 20.77
N VAL A 55 5.32 -7.53 19.72
CA VAL A 55 3.95 -7.55 19.22
C VAL A 55 3.46 -8.98 19.26
N ARG A 56 2.25 -9.18 19.80
CA ARG A 56 1.60 -10.49 19.85
C ARG A 56 1.20 -10.89 18.44
N VAL A 57 1.45 -12.14 18.08
CA VAL A 57 0.97 -12.78 16.85
C VAL A 57 0.20 -14.04 17.20
N GLN A 58 -1.04 -14.10 16.75
CA GLN A 58 -1.96 -15.20 17.01
C GLN A 58 -1.75 -16.33 15.99
N PHE A 59 -1.87 -17.58 16.45
CA PHE A 59 -1.91 -18.78 15.62
C PHE A 59 -3.36 -19.17 15.34
N GLU A 60 -3.58 -19.94 14.27
CA GLU A 60 -4.92 -20.45 13.89
C GLU A 60 -5.55 -21.33 14.99
N ASP A 61 -4.73 -21.98 15.82
CA ASP A 61 -5.18 -22.86 16.91
C ASP A 61 -5.47 -22.13 18.23
N GLY A 62 -5.54 -20.79 18.22
CA GLY A 62 -5.80 -20.01 19.44
C GLY A 62 -4.57 -19.73 20.30
N GLY A 63 -3.39 -20.29 19.99
CA GLY A 63 -2.14 -19.91 20.64
C GLY A 63 -1.59 -18.57 20.15
N HIS A 64 -0.50 -18.12 20.78
CA HIS A 64 0.20 -16.92 20.33
C HIS A 64 1.71 -17.01 20.54
N GLN A 65 2.44 -16.11 19.89
CA GLN A 65 3.84 -15.82 20.18
C GLN A 65 4.10 -14.31 20.10
N PHE A 66 5.30 -13.88 20.49
CA PHE A 66 5.70 -12.49 20.34
C PHE A 66 6.80 -12.34 19.30
N ILE A 67 6.57 -11.47 18.33
CA ILE A 67 7.62 -11.02 17.41
C ILE A 67 8.23 -9.73 17.95
N LYS A 68 9.57 -9.70 18.03
CA LYS A 68 10.31 -8.49 18.39
C LYS A 68 10.49 -7.61 17.15
N ILE A 69 9.79 -6.48 17.12
CA ILE A 69 9.95 -5.41 16.13
C ILE A 69 11.17 -4.57 16.50
N PRO A 70 12.20 -4.48 15.63
CA PRO A 70 13.34 -3.60 15.87
C PRO A 70 12.97 -2.12 15.86
N LYS A 71 13.76 -1.31 16.58
CA LYS A 71 13.70 0.16 16.43
C LYS A 71 13.98 0.54 14.97
N GLY A 72 13.24 1.52 14.48
CA GLY A 72 13.34 2.04 13.11
C GLY A 72 12.54 1.26 12.07
N THR A 73 11.95 0.11 12.42
CA THR A 73 11.06 -0.64 11.52
C THR A 73 9.81 0.16 11.21
N ILE A 74 9.50 0.30 9.93
CA ILE A 74 8.25 0.90 9.44
C ILE A 74 7.23 -0.22 9.23
N LEU A 75 6.00 0.01 9.68
CA LEU A 75 4.86 -0.88 9.53
C LEU A 75 3.65 -0.10 9.01
N GLN A 76 2.75 -0.81 8.35
CA GLN A 76 1.40 -0.32 8.10
C GLN A 76 0.51 -0.66 9.30
N GLY A 77 -0.43 0.23 9.63
CA GLY A 77 -1.36 -0.03 10.72
C GLY A 77 -2.34 1.11 10.98
N PHE A 78 -3.03 1.02 12.11
CA PHE A 78 -3.92 2.04 12.65
C PHE A 78 -3.62 2.20 14.14
N LYS A 79 -3.50 3.45 14.59
CA LYS A 79 -3.18 3.80 15.98
C LYS A 79 -4.29 4.68 16.54
N ASP A 80 -4.80 4.30 17.71
CA ASP A 80 -5.60 5.14 18.59
C ASP A 80 -4.81 5.47 19.88
N ASN A 81 -5.48 5.98 20.90
CA ASN A 81 -4.86 6.40 22.15
C ASN A 81 -4.39 5.22 23.03
N HIS A 82 -5.01 4.05 22.91
CA HIS A 82 -4.80 2.91 23.80
C HIS A 82 -4.07 1.75 23.11
N THR A 83 -4.26 1.60 21.80
CA THR A 83 -3.73 0.49 21.03
C THR A 83 -3.20 0.92 19.67
N ILE A 84 -2.36 0.06 19.11
CA ILE A 84 -2.00 0.10 17.70
C ILE A 84 -2.20 -1.28 17.08
N THR A 85 -2.98 -1.31 16.01
CA THR A 85 -3.18 -2.46 15.14
C THR A 85 -2.17 -2.41 14.01
N LEU A 86 -1.41 -3.49 13.83
CA LEU A 86 -0.32 -3.57 12.87
C LEU A 86 -0.55 -4.67 11.83
N SER A 87 -0.33 -4.34 10.56
CA SER A 87 -0.38 -5.30 9.45
C SER A 87 0.97 -6.05 9.33
N LEU A 88 1.27 -6.91 10.32
CA LEU A 88 2.54 -7.65 10.36
C LEU A 88 2.83 -8.55 9.14
N PRO A 89 1.84 -9.15 8.44
CA PRO A 89 2.09 -9.91 7.21
C PRO A 89 2.77 -9.09 6.09
N LEU A 90 2.71 -7.75 6.15
CA LEU A 90 3.38 -6.84 5.21
C LEU A 90 4.84 -6.53 5.58
N LEU A 91 5.38 -7.15 6.62
CA LEU A 91 6.82 -7.18 6.89
C LEU A 91 7.51 -8.18 5.95
N ASN A 92 8.82 -8.06 5.82
CA ASN A 92 9.58 -9.10 5.12
C ASN A 92 9.47 -10.45 5.87
N TYR A 93 9.46 -11.53 5.11
CA TYR A 93 9.31 -12.91 5.56
C TYR A 93 10.22 -13.26 6.74
N SER A 94 11.49 -12.82 6.70
CA SER A 94 12.49 -13.21 7.70
C SER A 94 12.22 -12.58 9.07
N LEU A 95 11.57 -11.41 9.12
CA LEU A 95 11.14 -10.80 10.37
C LEU A 95 9.80 -11.37 10.82
N TYR A 96 8.82 -11.48 9.91
CA TYR A 96 7.48 -11.97 10.23
C TYR A 96 7.48 -13.43 10.70
N ASN A 97 8.27 -14.30 10.07
CA ASN A 97 8.34 -15.72 10.41
C ASN A 97 9.51 -16.07 11.33
N LYS A 98 10.15 -15.06 11.95
CA LYS A 98 11.26 -15.31 12.87
C LYS A 98 10.78 -16.17 14.04
N ASN A 99 11.44 -17.31 14.27
CA ASN A 99 11.13 -18.27 15.33
C ASN A 99 9.72 -18.88 15.27
N ARG A 100 9.02 -18.77 14.12
CA ARG A 100 7.71 -19.39 13.98
C ARG A 100 7.84 -20.92 13.96
N PRO A 101 7.10 -21.65 14.81
CA PRO A 101 7.03 -23.11 14.71
C PRO A 101 6.51 -23.54 13.33
N HIS A 102 7.13 -24.57 12.74
CA HIS A 102 6.79 -25.02 11.39
C HIS A 102 5.35 -25.54 11.27
N ASN A 103 4.83 -26.14 12.33
CA ASN A 103 3.51 -26.77 12.40
C ASN A 103 2.39 -25.82 12.87
N ARG A 104 2.68 -24.54 13.14
CA ARG A 104 1.69 -23.58 13.65
C ARG A 104 1.59 -22.37 12.72
N PRO A 105 0.67 -22.40 11.74
CA PRO A 105 0.41 -21.23 10.92
C PRO A 105 -0.14 -20.08 11.77
N TYR A 106 0.23 -18.86 11.39
CA TYR A 106 -0.37 -17.67 11.98
C TYR A 106 -1.78 -17.50 11.46
N ASP A 107 -2.66 -17.03 12.33
CA ASP A 107 -3.97 -16.55 11.91
C ASP A 107 -3.78 -15.27 11.09
N PHE A 108 -4.23 -15.33 9.84
CA PHE A 108 -4.11 -14.23 8.88
C PHE A 108 -5.21 -13.17 9.04
N ILE A 109 -6.29 -13.47 9.77
CA ILE A 109 -7.46 -12.62 9.93
C ILE A 109 -7.31 -11.71 11.16
N SER A 110 -6.63 -12.17 12.21
CA SER A 110 -6.40 -11.31 13.39
C SER A 110 -5.44 -10.16 13.08
N SER A 111 -5.98 -8.96 13.21
CA SER A 111 -5.21 -7.75 13.41
C SER A 111 -4.28 -7.90 14.61
N GLN A 112 -2.98 -7.67 14.41
CA GLN A 112 -1.99 -7.88 15.47
C GLN A 112 -1.86 -6.61 16.31
N ILE A 113 -2.28 -6.73 17.57
CA ILE A 113 -2.43 -5.59 18.48
C ILE A 113 -1.20 -5.42 19.36
N SER A 114 -0.78 -4.17 19.55
CA SER A 114 0.15 -3.78 20.60
C SER A 114 -0.51 -2.75 21.52
N ASN A 115 -0.48 -3.01 22.83
CA ASN A 115 -0.93 -2.09 23.87
C ASN A 115 0.12 -1.02 24.22
N HIS A 116 1.12 -0.83 23.35
CA HIS A 116 2.17 0.18 23.50
C HIS A 116 2.18 1.15 22.32
N PRO A 117 1.05 1.84 22.03
CA PRO A 117 0.93 2.75 20.89
C PRO A 117 1.99 3.88 20.92
N GLN A 118 2.45 4.29 22.10
CA GLN A 118 3.53 5.27 22.31
C GLN A 118 4.87 4.85 21.69
N ASN A 119 5.11 3.54 21.51
CA ASN A 119 6.34 3.05 20.88
C ASN A 119 6.36 3.25 19.36
N PHE A 120 5.31 3.83 18.79
CA PHE A 120 5.14 4.02 17.36
C PHE A 120 4.82 5.47 17.01
N LYS A 121 5.58 6.03 16.08
CA LYS A 121 5.39 7.38 15.54
C LYS A 121 4.82 7.30 14.13
N ARG A 122 3.78 8.08 13.83
CA ARG A 122 3.24 8.19 12.47
C ARG A 122 4.31 8.77 11.53
N VAL A 123 4.47 8.16 10.36
CA VAL A 123 5.39 8.62 9.31
C VAL A 123 4.67 8.71 7.98
N SER A 124 5.25 9.45 7.03
CA SER A 124 4.78 9.45 5.65
C SER A 124 4.91 8.06 5.02
N ARG A 125 4.09 7.77 4.01
CA ARG A 125 4.25 6.57 3.18
C ARG A 125 5.69 6.49 2.65
N PRO A 126 6.41 5.38 2.84
CA PRO A 126 7.76 5.24 2.31
C PRO A 126 7.80 5.38 0.78
N ALA A 127 8.86 6.00 0.26
CA ALA A 127 8.98 6.28 -1.17
C ALA A 127 8.98 5.01 -2.06
N TYR A 128 9.37 3.85 -1.53
CA TYR A 128 9.28 2.57 -2.25
C TYR A 128 7.87 1.99 -2.33
N MET A 129 6.95 2.37 -1.44
CA MET A 129 5.60 1.82 -1.44
C MET A 129 4.76 2.43 -2.56
N PRO A 130 4.05 1.64 -3.38
CA PRO A 130 3.11 2.18 -4.36
C PRO A 130 1.95 2.92 -3.67
N ALA A 131 1.32 3.85 -4.38
CA ALA A 131 0.13 4.53 -3.86
C ALA A 131 -1.07 3.57 -3.91
N TYR A 132 -1.95 3.66 -2.92
CA TYR A 132 -3.16 2.83 -2.78
C TYR A 132 -2.93 1.32 -2.70
N SER A 133 -1.68 0.86 -2.60
CA SER A 133 -1.32 -0.56 -2.56
C SER A 133 -0.66 -0.91 -1.24
N SER A 134 -0.97 -2.12 -0.74
CA SER A 134 -0.30 -2.72 0.42
C SER A 134 1.14 -3.16 0.12
N GLY A 135 1.59 -3.06 -1.15
CA GLY A 135 2.88 -3.53 -1.62
C GLY A 135 2.88 -4.98 -2.11
N LEU A 136 1.73 -5.65 -2.11
CA LEU A 136 1.55 -6.99 -2.70
C LEU A 136 1.14 -6.87 -4.17
N LEU A 137 2.03 -7.26 -5.09
CA LEU A 137 1.80 -7.24 -6.53
C LEU A 137 1.78 -8.66 -7.07
N PHE A 138 0.69 -9.03 -7.72
CA PHE A 138 0.41 -10.39 -8.17
C PHE A 138 0.55 -10.50 -9.68
N GLN A 139 0.94 -11.68 -10.14
CA GLN A 139 0.85 -12.08 -11.54
C GLN A 139 0.19 -13.45 -11.58
N GLY A 140 -0.76 -13.62 -12.49
CA GLY A 140 -1.57 -14.83 -12.55
C GLY A 140 -2.80 -14.64 -13.42
N LYS A 141 -3.77 -15.52 -13.23
CA LYS A 141 -5.07 -15.45 -13.88
C LYS A 141 -6.11 -14.93 -12.89
N MET A 142 -6.83 -13.88 -13.29
CA MET A 142 -8.13 -13.53 -12.71
C MET A 142 -9.19 -14.47 -13.24
N LEU A 143 -9.92 -15.08 -12.33
CA LEU A 143 -11.08 -15.91 -12.60
C LEU A 143 -12.35 -15.10 -12.31
N ALA A 144 -13.52 -15.69 -12.53
CA ALA A 144 -14.78 -15.11 -12.10
C ALA A 144 -14.78 -14.83 -10.59
N ASN A 145 -15.65 -13.93 -10.15
CA ASN A 145 -15.96 -13.70 -8.73
C ASN A 145 -14.74 -13.26 -7.91
N ALA A 146 -13.92 -12.39 -8.49
CA ALA A 146 -12.65 -11.92 -7.93
C ALA A 146 -11.65 -13.02 -7.50
N GLN A 147 -11.84 -14.27 -7.92
CA GLN A 147 -10.94 -15.37 -7.56
C GLN A 147 -9.62 -15.27 -8.32
N ARG A 148 -8.52 -15.63 -7.64
CA ARG A 148 -7.17 -15.50 -8.17
C ARG A 148 -6.42 -16.83 -8.23
N ARG A 149 -5.73 -17.07 -9.35
CA ARG A 149 -4.69 -18.08 -9.47
C ARG A 149 -3.35 -17.41 -9.74
N ASP A 150 -2.64 -17.09 -8.66
CA ASP A 150 -1.37 -16.37 -8.75
C ASP A 150 -0.21 -17.33 -9.02
N THR A 151 0.53 -17.05 -10.08
CA THR A 151 1.76 -17.79 -10.42
C THR A 151 2.99 -17.10 -9.84
N THR A 152 2.87 -15.83 -9.44
CA THR A 152 3.95 -15.05 -8.86
C THR A 152 3.41 -13.98 -7.92
N LEU A 153 4.12 -13.78 -6.81
CA LEU A 153 3.96 -12.62 -5.94
C LEU A 153 5.27 -11.86 -5.86
N PHE A 154 5.20 -10.56 -6.14
CA PHE A 154 6.22 -9.58 -5.81
C PHE A 154 5.73 -8.71 -4.65
N HIS A 155 6.45 -8.75 -3.53
CA HIS A 155 6.09 -8.03 -2.32
C HIS A 155 7.13 -6.95 -2.03
N ILE A 156 6.70 -5.69 -2.00
CA ILE A 156 7.46 -4.57 -1.44
C ILE A 156 7.05 -4.46 0.02
N SER A 157 7.90 -4.92 0.93
CA SER A 157 7.59 -4.92 2.36
C SER A 157 7.64 -3.53 2.96
N THR A 158 6.79 -3.31 3.97
CA THR A 158 6.70 -2.06 4.73
C THR A 158 8.01 -1.67 5.41
N ASN A 159 8.91 -2.63 5.64
CA ASN A 159 10.24 -2.41 6.22
C ASN A 159 11.39 -2.40 5.19
N GLY A 160 11.07 -2.20 3.90
CA GLY A 160 12.06 -1.86 2.88
C GLY A 160 12.79 -3.05 2.26
N TYR A 161 12.08 -4.16 2.01
CA TYR A 161 12.60 -5.28 1.23
C TYR A 161 11.72 -5.51 -0.01
N VAL A 162 12.32 -6.06 -1.05
CA VAL A 162 11.59 -6.73 -2.11
C VAL A 162 11.66 -8.23 -1.90
N GLU A 163 10.53 -8.90 -2.08
CA GLU A 163 10.45 -10.35 -2.06
C GLU A 163 9.78 -10.87 -3.32
N TYR A 164 10.27 -12.00 -3.81
CA TYR A 164 9.75 -12.64 -4.99
C TYR A 164 9.41 -14.10 -4.67
N ARG A 165 8.22 -14.54 -5.09
CA ARG A 165 7.70 -15.89 -4.93
C ARG A 165 7.19 -16.38 -6.27
N LYS A 166 7.45 -17.65 -6.59
CA LYS A 166 6.84 -18.35 -7.72
C LYS A 166 6.03 -19.52 -7.20
N TYR A 167 4.90 -19.78 -7.83
CA TYR A 167 3.98 -20.87 -7.50
C TYR A 167 3.88 -21.82 -8.70
N SER A 168 3.83 -23.13 -8.44
CA SER A 168 3.91 -24.18 -9.46
C SER A 168 2.61 -24.40 -10.26
N SER A 169 1.44 -24.00 -9.75
CA SER A 169 0.16 -24.31 -10.41
C SER A 169 -0.92 -23.22 -10.28
N GLY A 170 -0.54 -21.99 -9.92
CA GLY A 170 -1.51 -20.98 -9.54
C GLY A 170 -2.01 -21.27 -8.13
N SER A 171 -1.61 -20.46 -7.16
CA SER A 171 -2.04 -20.60 -5.77
C SER A 171 -2.37 -19.23 -5.22
N GLN A 172 -3.21 -19.16 -4.20
CA GLN A 172 -3.38 -17.92 -3.46
C GLN A 172 -2.16 -17.69 -2.57
N TYR A 173 -1.73 -16.43 -2.47
CA TYR A 173 -0.66 -16.04 -1.56
C TYR A 173 -0.97 -16.45 -0.12
N LYS A 174 0.00 -17.09 0.53
CA LYS A 174 0.00 -17.25 1.98
C LYS A 174 1.23 -16.55 2.56
N PRO A 175 1.09 -15.65 3.55
CA PRO A 175 2.26 -14.98 4.16
C PRO A 175 3.28 -15.93 4.80
N LYS A 176 2.91 -17.20 5.02
CA LYS A 176 3.80 -18.27 5.44
C LYS A 176 4.73 -18.81 4.35
N ASP A 177 4.51 -18.48 3.09
CA ASP A 177 5.30 -19.02 1.98
C ASP A 177 6.67 -18.34 1.95
N LYS A 178 7.73 -19.15 2.00
CA LYS A 178 9.10 -18.67 1.93
C LYS A 178 9.36 -18.06 0.54
N PRO A 179 9.88 -16.81 0.45
CA PRO A 179 10.23 -16.23 -0.82
C PRO A 179 11.43 -16.94 -1.45
N THR A 180 11.42 -17.06 -2.77
CA THR A 180 12.59 -17.55 -3.52
C THR A 180 13.73 -16.54 -3.46
N HIS A 181 13.38 -15.25 -3.40
CA HIS A 181 14.33 -14.16 -3.24
C HIS A 181 13.81 -13.11 -2.26
N GLN A 182 14.69 -12.61 -1.40
CA GLN A 182 14.45 -11.48 -0.51
C GLN A 182 15.67 -10.57 -0.54
N VAL A 183 15.48 -9.28 -0.87
CA VAL A 183 16.58 -8.33 -1.02
C VAL A 183 16.19 -6.99 -0.40
N LYS A 184 17.10 -6.38 0.37
CA LYS A 184 16.86 -5.09 1.00
C LYS A 184 16.94 -3.95 -0.02
N ILE A 185 15.97 -3.05 0.02
CA ILE A 185 15.96 -1.79 -0.71
C ILE A 185 16.93 -0.84 -0.01
N GLN A 186 17.95 -0.40 -0.73
CA GLN A 186 18.98 0.50 -0.20
C GLN A 186 18.65 1.96 -0.45
N ARG A 187 17.98 2.23 -1.57
CA ARG A 187 17.57 3.56 -1.98
C ARG A 187 16.37 3.46 -2.93
N THR A 188 15.58 4.52 -2.97
CA THR A 188 14.49 4.67 -3.93
C THR A 188 14.57 6.03 -4.61
N LYS A 189 14.35 6.05 -5.92
CA LYS A 189 14.07 7.28 -6.68
C LYS A 189 12.68 7.17 -7.27
N VAL A 190 11.92 8.26 -7.25
CA VAL A 190 10.57 8.33 -7.81
C VAL A 190 10.56 9.42 -8.88
N TYR A 191 10.06 9.12 -10.06
CA TYR A 191 9.78 10.10 -11.11
C TYR A 191 8.51 9.71 -11.84
N GLY A 192 7.56 10.65 -11.93
CA GLY A 192 6.22 10.36 -12.47
C GLY A 192 5.59 9.11 -11.84
N ASN A 193 5.24 8.16 -12.70
CA ASN A 193 4.63 6.88 -12.34
C ASN A 193 5.63 5.76 -12.00
N THR A 194 6.94 6.04 -12.04
CA THR A 194 7.99 5.04 -11.89
C THR A 194 8.72 5.17 -10.56
N ARG A 195 8.92 4.01 -9.90
CA ARG A 195 9.78 3.86 -8.72
C ARG A 195 10.98 3.01 -9.09
N GLU A 196 12.17 3.57 -8.98
CA GLU A 196 13.43 2.83 -9.10
C GLU A 196 13.86 2.35 -7.72
N LEU A 197 13.93 1.04 -7.54
CA LEU A 197 14.39 0.39 -6.32
C LEU A 197 15.84 -0.04 -6.53
N PHE A 198 16.75 0.50 -5.70
CA PHE A 198 18.17 0.18 -5.76
C PHE A 198 18.52 -0.92 -4.76
N LEU A 199 19.14 -1.97 -5.26
CA LEU A 199 19.40 -3.23 -4.57
C LEU A 199 20.89 -3.61 -4.69
N ASN A 200 21.37 -4.42 -3.76
CA ASN A 200 22.73 -4.97 -3.81
C ASN A 200 22.84 -6.24 -4.65
N LYS A 201 21.71 -6.91 -4.96
CA LYS A 201 21.67 -8.17 -5.69
C LYS A 201 20.49 -8.16 -6.68
N LYS A 202 20.73 -8.70 -7.89
CA LYS A 202 19.66 -9.10 -8.82
C LYS A 202 19.21 -10.53 -8.52
N PHE A 203 18.06 -10.91 -9.06
CA PHE A 203 17.56 -12.27 -8.98
C PHE A 203 16.81 -12.67 -10.26
N LYS A 204 16.55 -13.96 -10.45
CA LYS A 204 15.89 -14.47 -11.65
C LYS A 204 14.38 -14.18 -11.60
N GLY A 205 13.76 -13.98 -12.76
CA GLY A 205 12.31 -13.78 -12.90
C GLY A 205 11.90 -12.34 -13.26
N LEU A 206 12.73 -11.36 -12.90
CA LEU A 206 12.56 -9.94 -13.23
C LEU A 206 13.81 -9.40 -13.93
N SER A 207 13.64 -8.34 -14.72
CA SER A 207 14.74 -7.61 -15.33
C SER A 207 15.29 -6.54 -14.39
N PHE A 208 16.62 -6.42 -14.36
CA PHE A 208 17.34 -5.43 -13.55
C PHE A 208 18.38 -4.73 -14.42
N LYS A 209 18.53 -3.41 -14.22
CA LYS A 209 19.64 -2.66 -14.80
C LYS A 209 20.81 -2.66 -13.82
N LYS A 210 21.99 -3.10 -14.25
CA LYS A 210 23.22 -2.90 -13.47
C LYS A 210 23.59 -1.42 -13.51
N VAL A 211 23.81 -0.81 -12.35
CA VAL A 211 24.11 0.64 -12.23
C VAL A 211 25.48 0.91 -11.61
N THR A 212 26.00 0.00 -10.79
CA THR A 212 27.39 0.03 -10.32
C THR A 212 27.98 -1.38 -10.36
N GLN A 213 29.32 -1.47 -10.34
CA GLN A 213 30.01 -2.77 -10.28
C GLN A 213 29.98 -3.37 -8.86
N HIS A 214 30.12 -2.54 -7.82
CA HIS A 214 30.25 -2.96 -6.43
C HIS A 214 29.42 -2.08 -5.48
N GLY A 215 29.37 -2.49 -4.20
CA GLY A 215 28.72 -1.73 -3.13
C GLY A 215 27.27 -2.14 -2.88
N LYS A 216 26.53 -1.29 -2.15
CA LYS A 216 25.14 -1.57 -1.75
C LYS A 216 24.13 -1.32 -2.88
N VAL A 217 24.47 -0.50 -3.88
CA VAL A 217 23.55 -0.04 -4.94
C VAL A 217 24.00 -0.54 -6.31
N GLN A 218 24.05 -1.86 -6.50
CA GLN A 218 24.56 -2.48 -7.74
C GLN A 218 23.52 -2.61 -8.84
N TYR A 219 22.26 -2.82 -8.46
CA TYR A 219 21.17 -3.12 -9.39
C TYR A 219 20.01 -2.18 -9.15
N ARG A 220 19.32 -1.85 -10.24
CA ARG A 220 18.09 -1.07 -10.25
C ARG A 220 16.94 -1.93 -10.77
N LEU A 221 15.85 -1.96 -10.03
CA LEU A 221 14.57 -2.55 -10.41
C LEU A 221 13.54 -1.45 -10.60
N ASP A 222 12.88 -1.43 -11.75
CA ASP A 222 11.86 -0.43 -12.04
C ASP A 222 10.47 -1.02 -11.71
N VAL A 223 9.67 -0.25 -10.98
CA VAL A 223 8.26 -0.53 -10.67
C VAL A 223 7.42 0.63 -11.20
N ILE A 224 6.71 0.38 -12.29
CA ILE A 224 6.02 1.41 -13.08
C ILE A 224 4.51 1.19 -12.91
N ASN A 225 3.78 2.19 -12.42
CA ASN A 225 2.32 2.16 -12.46
C ASN A 225 1.85 2.45 -13.89
N LEU A 226 1.06 1.55 -14.48
CA LEU A 226 0.57 1.72 -15.85
C LEU A 226 -0.62 2.68 -15.96
N HIS A 227 -1.21 3.10 -14.85
CA HIS A 227 -2.41 3.95 -14.80
C HIS A 227 -3.59 3.38 -15.60
N GLN A 228 -3.66 2.05 -15.68
CA GLN A 228 -4.74 1.30 -16.31
C GLN A 228 -5.41 0.45 -15.22
N PRO A 229 -6.21 1.06 -14.33
CA PRO A 229 -6.92 0.29 -13.32
C PRO A 229 -8.06 -0.51 -13.95
N PHE A 230 -8.42 -1.61 -13.32
CA PHE A 230 -9.55 -2.47 -13.72
C PHE A 230 -10.27 -2.96 -12.47
N MET A 231 -11.43 -3.56 -12.66
CA MET A 231 -12.21 -4.13 -11.59
C MET A 231 -12.59 -5.58 -11.92
N THR A 232 -12.86 -6.37 -10.90
CA THR A 232 -13.49 -7.69 -11.01
C THR A 232 -14.74 -7.70 -10.19
N GLU A 233 -15.84 -8.15 -10.78
CA GLU A 233 -17.13 -8.23 -10.09
C GLU A 233 -17.01 -9.26 -8.95
N GLY A 234 -17.59 -8.89 -7.82
CA GLY A 234 -17.79 -9.79 -6.69
C GLY A 234 -18.98 -10.72 -6.92
N GLN A 235 -19.42 -11.35 -5.85
CA GLN A 235 -20.67 -12.11 -5.77
C GLN A 235 -21.43 -11.65 -4.54
N SER A 236 -22.57 -10.99 -4.75
CA SER A 236 -23.43 -10.52 -3.66
C SER A 236 -23.89 -11.65 -2.76
N ASP A 237 -24.22 -12.81 -3.36
CA ASP A 237 -24.86 -13.93 -2.65
C ASP A 237 -23.88 -14.69 -1.75
N ASP A 238 -22.57 -14.51 -1.97
CA ASP A 238 -21.48 -15.13 -1.22
C ASP A 238 -20.68 -14.12 -0.37
N ASP A 239 -21.22 -12.91 -0.16
CA ASP A 239 -20.54 -11.78 0.52
C ASP A 239 -19.13 -11.49 -0.04
N VAL A 240 -18.93 -11.71 -1.35
CA VAL A 240 -17.66 -11.42 -2.03
C VAL A 240 -17.73 -10.02 -2.64
N PRO A 241 -16.96 -9.03 -2.15
CA PRO A 241 -16.99 -7.70 -2.72
C PRO A 241 -16.37 -7.65 -4.12
N SER A 242 -16.88 -6.76 -4.97
CA SER A 242 -16.13 -6.30 -6.15
C SER A 242 -14.78 -5.70 -5.73
N MET A 243 -13.76 -5.99 -6.51
CA MET A 243 -12.37 -5.63 -6.22
C MET A 243 -11.81 -4.74 -7.33
N TYR A 244 -11.03 -3.73 -6.93
CA TYR A 244 -10.45 -2.77 -7.85
C TYR A 244 -8.93 -2.88 -7.80
N TYR A 245 -8.31 -2.91 -8.96
CA TYR A 245 -6.90 -3.17 -9.14
C TYR A 245 -6.23 -2.09 -9.97
N SER A 246 -4.93 -1.91 -9.77
CA SER A 246 -4.06 -1.13 -10.64
C SER A 246 -3.01 -2.02 -11.27
N ASN A 247 -2.80 -1.87 -12.58
CA ASN A 247 -1.76 -2.57 -13.32
C ASN A 247 -0.39 -1.90 -13.15
N TYR A 248 0.66 -2.71 -13.11
CA TYR A 248 2.06 -2.31 -12.97
C TYR A 248 2.96 -3.12 -13.92
N LEU A 249 4.08 -2.51 -14.33
CA LEU A 249 5.25 -3.24 -14.83
C LEU A 249 6.31 -3.29 -13.73
N VAL A 250 6.69 -4.49 -13.31
CA VAL A 250 7.74 -4.74 -12.32
C VAL A 250 8.89 -5.44 -13.03
N GLY A 251 10.01 -4.77 -13.23
CA GLY A 251 11.16 -5.34 -13.95
C GLY A 251 10.76 -5.98 -15.29
N GLY A 252 9.85 -5.34 -16.04
CA GLY A 252 9.33 -5.83 -17.32
C GLY A 252 8.20 -6.87 -17.25
N ARG A 253 7.77 -7.30 -16.06
CA ARG A 253 6.63 -8.22 -15.89
C ARG A 253 5.36 -7.45 -15.55
N LYS A 254 4.27 -7.73 -16.27
CA LYS A 254 2.93 -7.21 -15.92
C LYS A 254 2.46 -7.86 -14.63
N MET A 255 2.07 -7.02 -13.67
CA MET A 255 1.52 -7.41 -12.38
C MET A 255 0.37 -6.48 -12.02
N TYR A 256 -0.44 -6.86 -11.05
CA TYR A 256 -1.53 -6.03 -10.56
C TYR A 256 -1.55 -6.04 -9.04
N THR A 257 -2.11 -4.99 -8.45
CA THR A 257 -2.29 -4.86 -7.01
C THR A 257 -3.63 -4.24 -6.72
N GLU A 258 -4.23 -4.67 -5.63
CA GLU A 258 -5.51 -4.19 -5.16
C GLU A 258 -5.40 -2.75 -4.64
N ILE A 259 -6.40 -1.93 -4.95
CA ILE A 259 -6.43 -0.49 -4.62
C ILE A 259 -7.72 -0.03 -3.96
N ALA A 260 -8.79 -0.83 -4.03
CA ALA A 260 -10.05 -0.66 -3.30
C ALA A 260 -10.87 -1.95 -3.36
N ASN A 261 -11.93 -2.02 -2.56
CA ASN A 261 -13.02 -2.96 -2.69
C ASN A 261 -14.37 -2.22 -2.57
N SER A 262 -15.46 -2.88 -2.95
CA SER A 262 -16.81 -2.30 -2.92
C SER A 262 -17.39 -2.15 -1.51
N GLU A 263 -16.95 -2.93 -0.52
CA GLU A 263 -17.35 -2.74 0.89
C GLU A 263 -16.97 -1.36 1.44
N LEU A 264 -15.90 -0.77 0.91
CA LEU A 264 -15.51 0.57 1.27
C LEU A 264 -16.26 1.66 0.50
N MET A 265 -16.97 1.33 -0.60
CA MET A 265 -17.70 2.26 -1.47
C MET A 265 -19.06 2.64 -0.90
#